data_AF-A0AA39PFL8-F1
#
_entry.id   AF-A0AA39PFL8-F1
#
_cell.length_a   1.000
_cell.length_b   1.000
_cell.length_c   1.000
_cell.angle_alpha   90.00
_cell.angle_beta   90.00
_cell.angle_gamma   90.00
#
_symmetry.space_group_name_H-M   'P 1'
#
loop_
_entity.id
_entity.type
_entity.pdbx_description
1 polymer ?
#
loop_
_entity_poly.entity_id
_entity_poly.type
_entity_poly.pdbx_seq_one_letter_code
_entity_poly.pdbx_strand_id
1 'polypeptide(L)'
;MNILVYVSTSSSWTATTTTINIARNFKTGFRPTTANDPRNNVNKDVSFAMEPIAIAMITDFFHPNVGGVENHVYMLSANLIKRGHKVIVITHSHSPKRVGIRWLLPSLKVYYLPFVPIASSATLPNFFTFLPYLRTILIREHIHLIHAHASLSSLGHEGILHSHLLGVRTVFTDHSLFGFEDAASILTNKLLAGTLRNVDAVICVSHTGRENTVLRGELFDQSGRVRDNVYVIPNALVPEHFQPGAPKSSNIVTIVVLSRLAYRKGIDLLVATAPRICNAFPNVRFVIGGDGPKLIDLLQMREKHNLQDRIELLGPIRPNDVRSVFMRGAIFLNTSLTESFGIAILEAACAGLYAVSTRVGGVPEILPEDMISFAEPEEDDVFRAISEAIEIISEGKHDPIRAHERIKTFYDWAQVTERTEVVYDTVVKSRQIELWERMKRTMGLGPFAGPIYLIILVVDCLFFMFLEWWFPRDDMDFVVRHWDHDRFAQVGVPVCGSVRIGLSFSY
;
A
#
# COMPACT_ATOMS: atom_id res chain seq x y z
N MET A 1 -22.97 35.03 24.34
CA MET A 1 -22.46 36.27 23.71
C MET A 1 -22.02 35.88 22.31
N ASN A 2 -22.96 35.98 21.36
CA ASN A 2 -22.81 35.50 19.98
C ASN A 2 -22.07 36.56 19.16
N ILE A 3 -21.05 36.16 18.41
CA ILE A 3 -20.52 36.95 17.31
C ILE A 3 -20.81 36.16 16.03
N LEU A 4 -21.91 36.54 15.38
CA LEU A 4 -22.17 36.26 13.97
C LEU A 4 -21.18 37.08 13.14
N VAL A 5 -20.44 36.42 12.26
CA VAL A 5 -19.79 37.11 11.13
C VAL A 5 -20.64 36.87 9.89
N TYR A 6 -21.34 37.93 9.49
CA TYR A 6 -21.99 38.07 8.19
C TYR A 6 -20.90 38.14 7.10
N VAL A 7 -20.91 37.20 6.16
CA VAL A 7 -20.18 37.36 4.89
C VAL A 7 -21.20 37.55 3.78
N SER A 8 -21.17 38.76 3.22
CA SER A 8 -21.92 39.27 2.09
C SER A 8 -21.80 38.38 0.85
N THR A 9 -22.94 38.02 0.28
CA THR A 9 -23.09 37.36 -1.03
C THR A 9 -23.04 38.39 -2.15
N SER A 10 -21.92 38.47 -2.88
CA SER A 10 -21.92 38.99 -4.26
C SER A 10 -20.60 38.67 -4.99
N SER A 11 -20.58 37.55 -5.70
CA SER A 11 -19.99 37.40 -7.05
C SER A 11 -20.02 35.93 -7.46
N SER A 12 -20.63 35.71 -8.61
CA SER A 12 -20.91 34.44 -9.25
C SER A 12 -19.64 33.67 -9.62
N TRP A 13 -19.41 32.54 -8.96
CA TRP A 13 -18.61 31.45 -9.51
C TRP A 13 -19.57 30.33 -9.92
N THR A 14 -19.79 30.21 -11.22
CA THR A 14 -20.51 29.12 -11.86
C THR A 14 -19.70 27.83 -11.72
N ALA A 15 -19.91 27.11 -10.61
CA ALA A 15 -19.56 25.70 -10.53
C ALA A 15 -20.34 24.95 -11.63
N THR A 16 -19.62 24.53 -12.67
CA THR A 16 -20.20 23.92 -13.86
C THR A 16 -20.87 22.61 -13.47
N THR A 17 -22.14 22.48 -13.84
CA THR A 17 -23.05 21.33 -13.66
C THR A 17 -22.49 19.99 -14.23
N THR A 18 -21.33 20.02 -14.86
CA THR A 18 -20.61 18.87 -15.41
C THR A 18 -20.06 17.92 -14.33
N THR A 19 -19.54 18.43 -13.20
CA THR A 19 -18.90 17.60 -12.16
C THR A 19 -19.89 16.69 -11.42
N ILE A 20 -21.15 17.13 -11.30
CA ILE A 20 -22.21 16.38 -10.60
C ILE A 20 -22.89 15.34 -11.50
N ASN A 21 -22.93 15.57 -12.82
CA ASN A 21 -23.54 14.63 -13.76
C ASN A 21 -22.63 13.45 -14.14
N ILE A 22 -21.30 13.61 -14.07
CA ILE A 22 -20.35 12.51 -14.27
C ILE A 22 -20.55 11.46 -13.17
N ALA A 23 -20.73 11.85 -11.91
CA ALA A 23 -20.92 10.92 -10.79
C ALA A 23 -22.24 10.10 -10.83
N ARG A 24 -23.26 10.53 -11.58
CA ARG A 24 -24.57 9.84 -11.65
C ARG A 24 -24.69 8.81 -12.79
N ASN A 25 -23.95 8.97 -13.89
CA ASN A 25 -24.09 8.10 -15.06
C ASN A 25 -23.25 6.80 -15.01
N PHE A 26 -22.44 6.57 -13.97
CA PHE A 26 -21.63 5.35 -13.82
C PHE A 26 -22.29 4.23 -12.99
N LYS A 27 -23.57 4.40 -12.58
CA LYS A 27 -24.27 3.43 -11.71
C LYS A 27 -24.82 2.17 -12.40
N THR A 28 -24.67 2.02 -13.72
CA THR A 28 -25.25 0.88 -14.43
C THR A 28 -24.23 0.20 -15.34
N GLY A 29 -23.63 -0.88 -14.84
CA GLY A 29 -23.01 -1.89 -15.69
C GLY A 29 -21.57 -2.23 -15.33
N PHE A 30 -21.36 -2.99 -14.25
CA PHE A 30 -20.12 -3.76 -14.08
C PHE A 30 -20.44 -5.10 -13.42
N ARG A 31 -20.20 -6.18 -14.18
CA ARG A 31 -20.12 -7.57 -13.70
C ARG A 31 -18.64 -7.90 -13.48
N PRO A 32 -18.32 -8.83 -12.55
CA PRO A 32 -16.95 -9.27 -12.33
C PRO A 32 -16.33 -9.73 -13.66
N THR A 33 -15.12 -9.28 -13.93
CA THR A 33 -14.35 -9.60 -15.12
C THR A 33 -14.11 -11.10 -15.19
N THR A 34 -14.87 -11.78 -16.05
CA THR A 34 -14.45 -13.08 -16.57
C THR A 34 -13.12 -12.91 -17.29
N ALA A 35 -12.24 -13.91 -17.17
CA ALA A 35 -10.83 -13.95 -17.56
C ALA A 35 -10.44 -13.61 -19.03
N ASN A 36 -11.30 -12.95 -19.82
CA ASN A 36 -11.09 -12.61 -21.22
C ASN A 36 -11.27 -11.10 -21.49
N ASP A 37 -10.50 -10.21 -20.84
CA ASP A 37 -10.24 -8.89 -21.42
C ASP A 37 -9.16 -9.08 -22.52
N PRO A 38 -9.42 -8.73 -23.79
CA PRO A 38 -8.46 -8.88 -24.87
C PRO A 38 -7.17 -8.05 -24.69
N ARG A 39 -7.10 -7.14 -23.69
CA ARG A 39 -5.86 -6.44 -23.28
C ARG A 39 -5.01 -7.22 -22.28
N ASN A 40 -5.53 -8.29 -21.69
CA ASN A 40 -4.79 -9.21 -20.79
C ASN A 40 -4.18 -10.40 -21.54
N ASN A 41 -4.39 -10.52 -22.86
CA ASN A 41 -3.88 -11.64 -23.65
C ASN A 41 -2.49 -11.31 -24.19
N VAL A 42 -1.51 -11.21 -23.28
CA VAL A 42 -0.09 -11.23 -23.61
C VAL A 42 0.30 -12.69 -23.79
N ASN A 43 0.85 -13.04 -24.96
CA ASN A 43 1.36 -14.37 -25.32
C ASN A 43 2.14 -15.00 -24.15
N LYS A 44 1.72 -16.19 -23.70
CA LYS A 44 2.32 -16.93 -22.58
C LYS A 44 3.69 -17.59 -22.86
N ASP A 45 4.25 -17.44 -24.06
CA ASP A 45 5.41 -18.25 -24.50
C ASP A 45 6.68 -17.46 -24.87
N VAL A 46 6.85 -16.23 -24.37
CA VAL A 46 8.15 -15.55 -24.39
C VAL A 46 8.39 -14.93 -23.02
N SER A 47 9.26 -15.51 -22.20
CA SER A 47 9.71 -14.87 -20.97
C SER A 47 10.45 -13.59 -21.34
N PHE A 48 9.78 -12.45 -21.24
CA PHE A 48 10.37 -11.14 -21.48
C PHE A 48 11.28 -10.82 -20.29
N ALA A 49 12.52 -11.30 -20.33
CA ALA A 49 13.53 -10.96 -19.34
C ALA A 49 14.09 -9.58 -19.71
N MET A 50 13.68 -8.55 -18.97
CA MET A 50 14.25 -7.21 -19.06
C MET A 50 15.76 -7.26 -18.73
N GLU A 51 16.54 -6.40 -19.38
CA GLU A 51 17.91 -6.16 -18.93
C GLU A 51 17.94 -5.71 -17.45
N PRO A 52 18.88 -6.24 -16.64
CA PRO A 52 18.99 -5.85 -15.24
C PRO A 52 19.19 -4.35 -15.03
N ILE A 53 18.15 -3.66 -14.54
CA ILE A 53 18.26 -2.28 -14.05
C ILE A 53 18.52 -2.19 -12.54
N ALA A 54 18.99 -1.02 -12.10
CA ALA A 54 19.18 -0.69 -10.69
C ALA A 54 18.05 0.23 -10.19
N ILE A 55 17.40 -0.19 -9.11
CA ILE A 55 16.15 0.37 -8.62
C ILE A 55 16.33 0.82 -7.16
N ALA A 56 15.88 2.02 -6.83
CA ALA A 56 15.74 2.45 -5.45
C ALA A 56 14.27 2.56 -5.05
N MET A 57 13.86 1.73 -4.11
CA MET A 57 12.56 1.86 -3.44
C MET A 57 12.66 2.99 -2.41
N ILE A 58 11.81 4.02 -2.50
CA ILE A 58 11.87 5.17 -1.61
C ILE A 58 10.56 5.31 -0.86
N THR A 59 10.60 5.21 0.47
CA THR A 59 9.39 5.36 1.30
C THR A 59 9.72 5.64 2.76
N ASP A 60 8.84 6.38 3.43
CA ASP A 60 8.84 6.52 4.89
C ASP A 60 8.37 5.22 5.57
N PHE A 61 7.61 4.38 4.86
CA PHE A 61 6.99 3.18 5.44
C PHE A 61 7.82 1.94 5.11
N PHE A 62 8.76 1.60 5.99
CA PHE A 62 9.53 0.36 5.89
C PHE A 62 9.89 -0.23 7.26
N HIS A 63 10.50 -1.42 7.28
CA HIS A 63 10.91 -2.09 8.50
C HIS A 63 11.78 -1.18 9.40
N PRO A 64 11.55 -1.20 10.73
CA PRO A 64 10.98 -2.30 11.52
C PRO A 64 9.46 -2.24 11.70
N ASN A 65 8.81 -1.16 11.28
CA ASN A 65 7.35 -1.11 11.25
C ASN A 65 6.84 -2.21 10.33
N VAL A 66 5.67 -2.77 10.66
CA VAL A 66 5.04 -3.81 9.86
C VAL A 66 3.63 -3.41 9.53
N GLY A 67 3.32 -3.48 8.25
CA GLY A 67 2.03 -3.13 7.66
C GLY A 67 2.00 -3.56 6.20
N GLY A 68 0.89 -3.27 5.53
CA GLY A 68 0.68 -3.68 4.15
C GLY A 68 1.67 -3.06 3.16
N VAL A 69 2.03 -1.78 3.37
CA VAL A 69 2.99 -1.07 2.49
C VAL A 69 4.40 -1.58 2.72
N GLU A 70 4.81 -1.72 3.98
CA GLU A 70 6.14 -2.21 4.36
C GLU A 70 6.38 -3.61 3.79
N ASN A 71 5.40 -4.52 3.95
CA ASN A 71 5.49 -5.88 3.42
C ASN A 71 5.46 -5.89 1.88
N HIS A 72 4.65 -5.04 1.25
CA HIS A 72 4.62 -4.91 -0.20
C HIS A 72 6.01 -4.52 -0.76
N VAL A 73 6.62 -3.45 -0.23
CA VAL A 73 7.94 -2.98 -0.67
C VAL A 73 9.00 -4.05 -0.45
N TYR A 74 8.97 -4.74 0.70
CA TYR A 74 9.91 -5.82 1.01
C TYR A 74 9.79 -6.98 0.02
N MET A 75 8.58 -7.48 -0.21
CA MET A 75 8.33 -8.62 -1.09
C MET A 75 8.59 -8.28 -2.56
N LEU A 76 8.18 -7.09 -3.03
CA LEU A 76 8.49 -6.63 -4.39
C LEU A 76 10.01 -6.54 -4.60
N SER A 77 10.74 -5.97 -3.63
CA SER A 77 12.21 -5.87 -3.69
C SER A 77 12.86 -7.24 -3.77
N ALA A 78 12.43 -8.19 -2.94
CA ALA A 78 12.96 -9.55 -2.94
C ALA A 78 12.74 -10.27 -4.28
N ASN A 79 11.55 -10.12 -4.88
CA ASN A 79 11.24 -10.74 -6.16
C ASN A 79 11.97 -10.09 -7.33
N LEU A 80 12.15 -8.76 -7.33
CA LEU A 80 12.97 -8.08 -8.33
C LEU A 80 14.45 -8.50 -8.26
N ILE A 81 15.00 -8.64 -7.05
CA ILE A 81 16.37 -9.17 -6.85
C ILE A 81 16.48 -10.59 -7.41
N LYS A 82 15.50 -11.45 -7.12
CA LYS A 82 15.46 -12.84 -7.65
C LYS A 82 15.46 -12.88 -9.18
N ARG A 83 14.95 -11.84 -9.83
CA ARG A 83 14.91 -11.69 -11.30
C ARG A 83 16.16 -11.02 -11.88
N GLY A 84 17.16 -10.71 -11.04
CA GLY A 84 18.47 -10.20 -11.45
C GLY A 84 18.63 -8.70 -11.31
N HIS A 85 17.59 -7.96 -10.89
CA HIS A 85 17.68 -6.51 -10.69
C HIS A 85 18.49 -6.15 -9.44
N LYS A 86 19.19 -5.02 -9.51
CA LYS A 86 19.80 -4.42 -8.33
C LYS A 86 18.72 -3.61 -7.60
N VAL A 87 18.44 -3.91 -6.33
CA VAL A 87 17.42 -3.19 -5.57
C VAL A 87 17.99 -2.70 -4.23
N ILE A 88 17.78 -1.41 -3.94
CA ILE A 88 18.02 -0.82 -2.63
C ILE A 88 16.73 -0.23 -2.09
N VAL A 89 16.66 -0.05 -0.77
CA VAL A 89 15.57 0.69 -0.10
C VAL A 89 16.15 1.91 0.59
N ILE A 90 15.47 3.06 0.48
CA ILE A 90 15.81 4.31 1.17
C ILE A 90 14.61 4.69 2.04
N THR A 91 14.84 4.81 3.35
CA THR A 91 13.82 5.11 4.35
C THR A 91 14.39 5.96 5.49
N HIS A 92 13.54 6.43 6.41
CA HIS A 92 13.99 7.19 7.57
C HIS A 92 14.44 6.27 8.72
N SER A 93 15.28 6.79 9.60
CA SER A 93 15.79 6.06 10.75
C SER A 93 14.71 5.79 11.79
N HIS A 94 14.84 4.66 12.49
CA HIS A 94 14.09 4.35 13.71
C HIS A 94 15.10 4.27 14.86
N SER A 95 15.63 5.43 15.24
CA SER A 95 16.64 5.56 16.29
C SER A 95 16.11 5.04 17.64
N PRO A 96 16.94 4.35 18.44
CA PRO A 96 18.34 4.00 18.19
C PRO A 96 18.54 2.68 17.43
N LYS A 97 17.46 1.90 17.19
CA LYS A 97 17.57 0.49 16.78
C LYS A 97 17.81 0.27 15.29
N ARG A 98 17.30 1.14 14.41
CA ARG A 98 17.48 1.04 12.94
C ARG A 98 18.02 2.36 12.39
N VAL A 99 19.34 2.41 12.22
CA VAL A 99 20.10 3.57 11.74
C VAL A 99 21.18 3.09 10.76
N GLY A 100 21.67 4.01 9.92
CA GLY A 100 22.79 3.76 9.00
C GLY A 100 22.41 2.87 7.81
N ILE A 101 23.34 2.06 7.35
CA ILE A 101 23.14 1.14 6.22
C ILE A 101 23.02 -0.28 6.77
N ARG A 102 21.98 -1.01 6.35
CA ARG A 102 21.71 -2.38 6.79
C ARG A 102 21.37 -3.30 5.63
N TRP A 103 21.49 -4.60 5.87
CA TRP A 103 21.12 -5.65 4.93
C TRP A 103 20.01 -6.48 5.56
N LEU A 104 18.84 -6.55 4.92
CA LEU A 104 17.71 -7.36 5.42
C LEU A 104 17.63 -8.74 4.76
N LEU A 105 18.07 -8.84 3.51
CA LEU A 105 18.22 -10.09 2.77
C LEU A 105 19.65 -10.16 2.22
N PRO A 106 20.14 -11.34 1.81
CA PRO A 106 21.24 -11.41 0.87
C PRO A 106 20.89 -10.49 -0.31
N SER A 107 21.69 -9.47 -0.54
CA SER A 107 21.48 -8.48 -1.60
C SER A 107 20.39 -7.40 -1.40
N LEU A 108 19.69 -7.28 -0.27
CA LEU A 108 18.79 -6.12 -0.04
C LEU A 108 19.42 -5.11 0.91
N LYS A 109 20.07 -4.10 0.33
CA LYS A 109 20.67 -2.97 1.08
C LYS A 109 19.63 -1.90 1.39
N VAL A 110 19.61 -1.44 2.63
CA VAL A 110 18.66 -0.45 3.15
C VAL A 110 19.37 0.71 3.80
N TYR A 111 19.09 1.91 3.31
CA TYR A 111 19.58 3.19 3.83
C TYR A 111 18.55 3.77 4.79
N TYR A 112 18.93 3.88 6.07
CA TYR A 112 18.17 4.56 7.11
C TYR A 112 18.71 5.98 7.31
N LEU A 113 18.09 6.96 6.66
CA LEU A 113 18.49 8.37 6.74
C LEU A 113 18.25 8.91 8.17
N PRO A 114 19.14 9.77 8.71
CA PRO A 114 19.13 10.20 10.11
C PRO A 114 18.05 11.24 10.44
N PHE A 115 16.81 10.96 10.03
CA PHE A 115 15.63 11.78 10.26
C PHE A 115 14.61 11.01 11.10
N VAL A 116 13.95 11.75 11.99
CA VAL A 116 12.93 11.22 12.89
C VAL A 116 11.55 11.55 12.31
N PRO A 117 10.62 10.58 12.25
CA PRO A 117 9.27 10.84 11.79
C PRO A 117 8.52 11.75 12.78
N ILE A 118 7.57 12.53 12.28
CA ILE A 118 6.77 13.45 13.11
C ILE A 118 5.40 12.86 13.42
N ALA A 119 4.69 12.38 12.40
CA ALA A 119 3.32 11.88 12.55
C ALA A 119 3.11 10.64 11.69
N SER A 120 2.46 9.62 12.25
CA SER A 120 2.13 8.36 11.54
C SER A 120 3.32 7.70 10.83
N SER A 121 4.53 7.83 11.37
CA SER A 121 5.78 7.37 10.74
C SER A 121 6.15 8.07 9.42
N ALA A 122 5.62 9.26 9.15
CA ALA A 122 6.07 10.11 8.04
C ALA A 122 7.01 11.21 8.53
N THR A 123 8.01 11.56 7.73
CA THR A 123 8.90 12.72 7.96
C THR A 123 8.21 14.05 7.65
N LEU A 124 8.80 15.19 8.02
CA LEU A 124 8.24 16.51 7.70
C LEU A 124 8.35 16.75 6.18
N PRO A 125 7.29 17.19 5.48
CA PRO A 125 7.41 17.70 4.13
C PRO A 125 8.25 18.98 4.15
N ASN A 126 9.47 18.95 3.61
CA ASN A 126 10.35 20.12 3.58
C ASN A 126 11.12 20.30 2.26
N PHE A 127 10.73 19.54 1.22
CA PHE A 127 11.06 19.64 -0.21
C PHE A 127 12.53 19.52 -0.61
N PHE A 128 13.50 19.79 0.28
CA PHE A 128 14.91 19.88 -0.07
C PHE A 128 15.84 19.14 0.90
N THR A 129 15.32 18.64 2.01
CA THR A 129 16.17 18.11 3.08
C THR A 129 16.85 16.81 2.66
N PHE A 130 16.17 16.00 1.85
CA PHE A 130 16.71 14.73 1.41
C PHE A 130 17.58 14.84 0.16
N LEU A 131 17.62 16.00 -0.53
CA LEU A 131 18.39 16.17 -1.77
C LEU A 131 19.87 15.74 -1.66
N PRO A 132 20.66 16.20 -0.67
CA PRO A 132 22.08 15.81 -0.59
C PRO A 132 22.27 14.30 -0.39
N TYR A 133 21.40 13.68 0.41
CA TYR A 133 21.43 12.25 0.68
C TYR A 133 21.02 11.44 -0.55
N LEU A 134 19.90 11.79 -1.16
CA LEU A 134 19.36 11.12 -2.34
C LEU A 134 20.33 11.26 -3.51
N ARG A 135 20.86 12.47 -3.79
CA ARG A 135 21.91 12.66 -4.81
C ARG A 135 23.08 11.71 -4.58
N THR A 136 23.60 11.68 -3.35
CA THR A 136 24.77 10.86 -3.01
C THR A 136 24.48 9.37 -3.21
N ILE A 137 23.36 8.88 -2.69
CA ILE A 137 23.00 7.46 -2.77
C ILE A 137 22.72 7.05 -4.21
N LEU A 138 21.90 7.81 -4.94
CA LEU A 138 21.47 7.46 -6.29
C LEU A 138 22.66 7.46 -7.27
N ILE A 139 23.61 8.39 -7.16
CA ILE A 139 24.83 8.42 -7.97
C ILE A 139 25.72 7.23 -7.64
N ARG A 140 26.09 7.04 -6.35
CA ARG A 140 27.02 5.96 -5.97
C ARG A 140 26.46 4.58 -6.28
N GLU A 141 25.16 4.40 -6.15
CA GLU A 141 24.49 3.13 -6.44
C GLU A 141 24.12 2.96 -7.92
N HIS A 142 24.44 3.92 -8.80
CA HIS A 142 24.08 3.89 -10.22
C HIS A 142 22.60 3.55 -10.45
N ILE A 143 21.71 4.25 -9.72
CA ILE A 143 20.27 3.99 -9.81
C ILE A 143 19.75 4.51 -11.16
N HIS A 144 18.99 3.67 -11.85
CA HIS A 144 18.36 3.99 -13.14
C HIS A 144 16.91 4.45 -12.95
N LEU A 145 16.24 3.89 -11.94
CA LEU A 145 14.83 4.13 -11.64
C LEU A 145 14.61 4.19 -10.14
N ILE A 146 13.83 5.17 -9.68
CA ILE A 146 13.26 5.15 -8.34
C ILE A 146 11.81 4.70 -8.39
N HIS A 147 11.39 4.03 -7.33
CA HIS A 147 10.00 3.67 -7.12
C HIS A 147 9.55 4.15 -5.74
N ALA A 148 8.82 5.27 -5.74
CA ALA A 148 8.27 5.87 -4.53
C ALA A 148 6.94 5.20 -4.14
N HIS A 149 6.70 5.04 -2.84
CA HIS A 149 5.49 4.36 -2.34
C HIS A 149 4.74 5.20 -1.32
N ALA A 150 3.40 5.15 -1.42
CA ALA A 150 2.40 5.74 -0.53
C ALA A 150 2.29 7.28 -0.60
N SER A 151 1.04 7.75 -0.74
CA SER A 151 0.65 9.17 -0.84
C SER A 151 1.14 10.09 0.30
N LEU A 152 1.41 9.55 1.49
CA LEU A 152 1.85 10.35 2.65
C LEU A 152 3.36 10.26 2.91
N SER A 153 4.13 9.63 2.03
CA SER A 153 5.58 9.55 2.16
C SER A 153 6.25 10.81 1.63
N SER A 154 6.59 11.77 2.51
CA SER A 154 7.38 12.95 2.17
C SER A 154 8.73 12.59 1.55
N LEU A 155 9.39 11.54 2.06
CA LEU A 155 10.64 11.05 1.49
C LEU A 155 10.44 10.51 0.06
N GLY A 156 9.34 9.82 -0.21
CA GLY A 156 8.97 9.35 -1.55
C GLY A 156 8.71 10.50 -2.51
N HIS A 157 8.01 11.55 -2.06
CA HIS A 157 7.73 12.76 -2.85
C HIS A 157 9.01 13.53 -3.21
N GLU A 158 9.92 13.74 -2.25
CA GLU A 158 11.23 14.35 -2.50
C GLU A 158 12.10 13.47 -3.41
N GLY A 159 12.02 12.14 -3.26
CA GLY A 159 12.62 11.19 -4.20
C GLY A 159 12.24 11.48 -5.65
N ILE A 160 10.94 11.64 -5.94
CA ILE A 160 10.43 11.97 -7.27
C ILE A 160 10.94 13.33 -7.75
N LEU A 161 10.83 14.35 -6.89
CA LEU A 161 11.26 15.71 -7.21
C LEU A 161 12.73 15.75 -7.67
N HIS A 162 13.63 15.13 -6.89
CA HIS A 162 15.07 15.23 -7.09
C HIS A 162 15.62 14.29 -8.17
N SER A 163 15.03 13.10 -8.34
CA SER A 163 15.51 12.08 -9.30
C SER A 163 15.56 12.60 -10.74
N HIS A 164 14.63 13.49 -11.05
CA HIS A 164 14.52 14.18 -12.33
C HIS A 164 15.77 14.99 -12.72
N LEU A 165 16.52 15.53 -11.74
CA LEU A 165 17.77 16.28 -11.97
C LEU A 165 18.97 15.36 -12.24
N LEU A 166 18.87 14.09 -11.85
CA LEU A 166 19.89 13.06 -12.03
C LEU A 166 19.70 12.24 -13.31
N GLY A 167 18.63 12.51 -14.08
CA GLY A 167 18.23 11.68 -15.21
C GLY A 167 17.66 10.31 -14.78
N VAL A 168 17.31 10.15 -13.51
CA VAL A 168 16.75 8.93 -12.95
C VAL A 168 15.24 8.91 -13.17
N ARG A 169 14.71 7.77 -13.61
CA ARG A 169 13.30 7.58 -13.91
C ARG A 169 12.45 7.44 -12.66
N THR A 170 11.17 7.81 -12.73
CA THR A 170 10.30 7.86 -11.55
C THR A 170 9.01 7.06 -11.72
N VAL A 171 8.79 6.12 -10.80
CA VAL A 171 7.53 5.39 -10.66
C VAL A 171 6.96 5.64 -9.27
N PHE A 172 5.64 5.71 -9.17
CA PHE A 172 4.93 5.89 -7.91
C PHE A 172 3.83 4.84 -7.73
N THR A 173 3.81 4.13 -6.60
CA THR A 173 2.67 3.28 -6.22
C THR A 173 1.83 3.95 -5.13
N ASP A 174 0.54 4.16 -5.43
CA ASP A 174 -0.43 4.61 -4.42
C ASP A 174 -1.09 3.43 -3.70
N HIS A 175 -0.91 3.39 -2.39
CA HIS A 175 -1.54 2.41 -1.50
C HIS A 175 -2.73 2.98 -0.73
N SER A 176 -3.12 4.23 -0.99
CA SER A 176 -4.09 4.95 -0.15
C SER A 176 -5.37 5.29 -0.89
N LEU A 177 -6.48 5.28 -0.16
CA LEU A 177 -7.72 5.96 -0.55
C LEU A 177 -7.95 7.11 0.41
N PHE A 178 -8.00 8.32 -0.12
CA PHE A 178 -8.31 9.53 0.65
C PHE A 178 -9.52 10.25 0.06
N GLY A 179 -10.24 10.95 0.93
CA GLY A 179 -11.38 11.78 0.57
C GLY A 179 -10.96 13.13 0.00
N PHE A 180 -11.95 14.00 -0.18
CA PHE A 180 -11.77 15.37 -0.70
C PHE A 180 -12.31 16.45 0.26
N GLU A 181 -12.85 16.05 1.42
CA GLU A 181 -13.79 16.89 2.16
C GLU A 181 -13.14 17.75 3.27
N ASP A 182 -12.00 17.33 3.83
CA ASP A 182 -11.33 18.10 4.88
C ASP A 182 -10.09 18.86 4.38
N ALA A 183 -9.73 19.93 5.10
CA ALA A 183 -8.61 20.81 4.71
C ALA A 183 -7.27 20.05 4.61
N ALA A 184 -7.09 19.01 5.43
CA ALA A 184 -5.93 18.13 5.36
C ALA A 184 -5.92 17.30 4.06
N SER A 185 -7.07 16.78 3.60
CA SER A 185 -7.19 16.10 2.31
C SER A 185 -6.96 17.05 1.15
N ILE A 186 -7.46 18.29 1.21
CA ILE A 186 -7.20 19.28 0.14
C ILE A 186 -5.70 19.55 0.00
N LEU A 187 -5.01 19.80 1.13
CA LEU A 187 -3.57 20.04 1.13
C LEU A 187 -2.79 18.83 0.61
N THR A 188 -3.08 17.63 1.13
CA THR A 188 -2.39 16.40 0.73
C THR A 188 -2.65 16.03 -0.73
N ASN A 189 -3.85 16.31 -1.25
CA ASN A 189 -4.17 16.13 -2.67
C ASN A 189 -3.41 17.13 -3.56
N LYS A 190 -3.25 18.39 -3.13
CA LYS A 190 -2.40 19.35 -3.86
C LYS A 190 -0.92 19.01 -3.77
N LEU A 191 -0.45 18.42 -2.68
CA LEU A 191 0.89 17.83 -2.58
C LEU A 191 1.06 16.70 -3.60
N LEU A 192 0.12 15.75 -3.62
CA LEU A 192 0.14 14.63 -4.56
C LEU A 192 0.09 15.09 -6.02
N ALA A 193 -0.81 16.01 -6.38
CA ALA A 193 -0.91 16.55 -7.74
C ALA A 193 0.40 17.23 -8.19
N GLY A 194 1.07 17.94 -7.29
CA GLY A 194 2.39 18.52 -7.53
C GLY A 194 3.43 17.46 -7.85
N THR A 195 3.57 16.44 -6.99
CA THR A 195 4.54 15.35 -7.17
C THR A 195 4.26 14.55 -8.45
N LEU A 196 3.02 14.12 -8.67
CA LEU A 196 2.66 13.24 -9.79
C LEU A 196 2.58 13.97 -11.13
N ARG A 197 2.69 15.30 -11.16
CA ARG A 197 2.67 16.06 -12.41
C ARG A 197 3.80 15.64 -13.35
N ASN A 198 4.99 15.39 -12.80
CA ASN A 198 6.19 15.07 -13.56
C ASN A 198 6.62 13.59 -13.45
N VAL A 199 5.87 12.75 -12.72
CA VAL A 199 6.17 11.32 -12.61
C VAL A 199 6.05 10.59 -13.95
N ASP A 200 6.95 9.65 -14.21
CA ASP A 200 6.97 8.89 -15.48
C ASP A 200 5.86 7.83 -15.52
N ALA A 201 5.55 7.16 -14.40
CA ALA A 201 4.41 6.26 -14.27
C ALA A 201 3.80 6.21 -12.87
N VAL A 202 2.51 5.88 -12.80
CA VAL A 202 1.77 5.66 -11.56
C VAL A 202 1.18 4.25 -11.57
N ILE A 203 1.34 3.52 -10.47
CA ILE A 203 0.74 2.21 -10.23
C ILE A 203 -0.29 2.37 -9.09
N CYS A 204 -1.48 1.83 -9.30
CA CYS A 204 -2.55 1.79 -8.31
C CYS A 204 -2.89 0.34 -7.96
N VAL A 205 -3.15 0.06 -6.68
CA VAL A 205 -3.39 -1.30 -6.20
C VAL A 205 -4.79 -1.87 -6.51
N SER A 206 -5.70 -1.04 -7.02
CA SER A 206 -7.06 -1.42 -7.43
C SER A 206 -7.59 -0.45 -8.49
N HIS A 207 -8.66 -0.83 -9.19
CA HIS A 207 -9.33 0.04 -10.15
C HIS A 207 -9.98 1.24 -9.44
N THR A 208 -10.67 1.02 -8.31
CA THR A 208 -11.18 2.11 -7.48
C THR A 208 -10.05 3.02 -6.97
N GLY A 209 -8.91 2.44 -6.60
CA GLY A 209 -7.69 3.17 -6.26
C GLY A 209 -7.22 4.06 -7.39
N ARG A 210 -7.18 3.54 -8.63
CA ARG A 210 -6.82 4.30 -9.83
C ARG A 210 -7.73 5.48 -10.05
N GLU A 211 -9.04 5.31 -9.93
CA GLU A 211 -9.99 6.41 -10.08
C GLU A 211 -9.75 7.51 -9.05
N ASN A 212 -9.54 7.14 -7.77
CA ASN A 212 -9.23 8.08 -6.70
C ASN A 212 -7.89 8.80 -6.94
N THR A 213 -6.83 8.09 -7.27
CA THR A 213 -5.49 8.66 -7.51
C THR A 213 -5.48 9.57 -8.74
N VAL A 214 -6.19 9.22 -9.81
CA VAL A 214 -6.28 10.06 -11.03
C VAL A 214 -6.94 11.41 -10.72
N LEU A 215 -8.02 11.39 -9.94
CA LEU A 215 -8.71 12.61 -9.52
C LEU A 215 -7.84 13.46 -8.58
N ARG A 216 -7.24 12.84 -7.56
CA ARG A 216 -6.40 13.54 -6.56
C ARG A 216 -5.11 14.08 -7.16
N GLY A 217 -4.51 13.35 -8.09
CA GLY A 217 -3.26 13.71 -8.77
C GLY A 217 -3.45 14.55 -10.03
N GLU A 218 -4.69 14.88 -10.41
CA GLU A 218 -5.02 15.61 -11.65
C GLU A 218 -4.35 14.98 -12.90
N LEU A 219 -4.38 13.64 -12.99
CA LEU A 219 -3.67 12.84 -14.00
C LEU A 219 -4.44 12.73 -15.31
N PHE A 220 -4.85 13.87 -15.84
CA PHE A 220 -5.52 14.01 -17.14
C PHE A 220 -4.57 14.59 -18.19
N ASP A 221 -4.75 14.17 -19.44
CA ASP A 221 -4.11 14.80 -20.59
C ASP A 221 -4.85 16.10 -21.01
N GLN A 222 -4.35 16.76 -22.06
CA GLN A 222 -4.94 18.00 -22.57
C GLN A 222 -6.37 17.83 -23.11
N SER A 223 -6.77 16.61 -23.46
CA SER A 223 -8.12 16.27 -23.90
C SER A 223 -9.07 15.89 -22.76
N GLY A 224 -8.57 15.89 -21.51
CA GLY A 224 -9.33 15.48 -20.32
C GLY A 224 -9.42 13.96 -20.15
N ARG A 225 -8.67 13.17 -20.92
CA ARG A 225 -8.61 11.72 -20.75
C ARG A 225 -7.57 11.36 -19.70
N VAL A 226 -7.77 10.23 -19.02
CA VAL A 226 -6.79 9.70 -18.07
C VAL A 226 -5.48 9.43 -18.80
N ARG A 227 -4.35 9.87 -18.25
CA ARG A 227 -3.03 9.62 -18.84
C ARG A 227 -2.78 8.11 -18.99
N ASP A 228 -2.15 7.73 -20.10
CA ASP A 228 -1.83 6.32 -20.41
C ASP A 228 -0.77 5.71 -19.49
N ASN A 229 -0.10 6.53 -18.67
CA ASN A 229 0.94 6.08 -17.74
C ASN A 229 0.41 5.77 -16.32
N VAL A 230 -0.89 5.48 -16.19
CA VAL A 230 -1.54 5.10 -14.93
C VAL A 230 -2.05 3.66 -15.01
N TYR A 231 -1.36 2.77 -14.30
CA TYR A 231 -1.56 1.33 -14.32
C TYR A 231 -2.30 0.83 -13.07
N VAL A 232 -2.98 -0.30 -13.19
CA VAL A 232 -3.50 -1.04 -12.03
C VAL A 232 -2.70 -2.32 -11.88
N ILE A 233 -2.05 -2.51 -10.74
CA ILE A 233 -1.34 -3.75 -10.38
C ILE A 233 -1.71 -4.08 -8.94
N PRO A 234 -2.46 -5.17 -8.68
CA PRO A 234 -2.90 -5.51 -7.34
C PRO A 234 -1.74 -5.91 -6.43
N ASN A 235 -1.96 -5.87 -5.12
CA ASN A 235 -1.00 -6.48 -4.20
C ASN A 235 -1.03 -8.01 -4.31
N ALA A 236 0.06 -8.64 -3.87
CA ALA A 236 0.18 -10.09 -3.79
C ALA A 236 0.27 -10.59 -2.34
N LEU A 237 -0.02 -11.87 -2.15
CA LEU A 237 0.19 -12.58 -0.88
C LEU A 237 1.23 -13.69 -1.05
N VAL A 238 1.70 -14.24 0.07
CA VAL A 238 2.47 -15.48 0.11
C VAL A 238 1.55 -16.56 0.69
N PRO A 239 0.88 -17.37 -0.16
CA PRO A 239 -0.16 -18.30 0.28
C PRO A 239 0.34 -19.30 1.33
N GLU A 240 1.60 -19.71 1.24
CA GLU A 240 2.24 -20.65 2.15
C GLU A 240 2.23 -20.16 3.61
N HIS A 241 2.25 -18.84 3.83
CA HIS A 241 2.16 -18.25 5.17
C HIS A 241 0.77 -18.31 5.79
N PHE A 242 -0.25 -18.70 5.02
CA PHE A 242 -1.65 -18.69 5.41
C PHE A 242 -2.35 -20.01 5.01
N GLN A 243 -1.66 -21.15 5.09
CA GLN A 243 -2.31 -22.44 4.84
C GLN A 243 -3.40 -22.70 5.89
N PRO A 244 -4.60 -23.19 5.51
CA PRO A 244 -5.59 -23.62 6.47
C PRO A 244 -5.06 -24.82 7.26
N GLY A 245 -5.48 -24.93 8.51
CA GLY A 245 -5.27 -26.12 9.34
C GLY A 245 -6.45 -27.09 9.23
N ALA A 246 -6.39 -28.17 10.02
CA ALA A 246 -7.46 -29.16 10.03
C ALA A 246 -8.81 -28.53 10.40
N PRO A 247 -9.92 -28.92 9.73
CA PRO A 247 -11.25 -28.46 10.07
C PRO A 247 -11.54 -28.71 11.55
N LYS A 248 -11.96 -27.67 12.28
CA LYS A 248 -12.33 -27.80 13.69
C LYS A 248 -13.80 -28.21 13.78
N SER A 249 -14.07 -29.40 14.31
CA SER A 249 -15.42 -29.81 14.69
C SER A 249 -15.80 -29.10 16.01
N SER A 250 -16.34 -27.90 15.90
CA SER A 250 -16.86 -27.13 17.04
C SER A 250 -18.24 -26.58 16.68
N ASN A 251 -19.19 -26.70 17.60
CA ASN A 251 -20.50 -26.05 17.46
C ASN A 251 -20.44 -24.53 17.61
N ILE A 252 -19.27 -23.99 18.01
CA ILE A 252 -19.03 -22.55 18.18
C ILE A 252 -18.45 -21.96 16.90
N VAL A 253 -19.13 -20.96 16.35
CA VAL A 253 -18.66 -20.17 15.20
C VAL A 253 -17.86 -18.98 15.73
N THR A 254 -16.57 -18.95 15.41
CA THR A 254 -15.68 -17.84 15.82
C THR A 254 -15.50 -16.85 14.66
N ILE A 255 -15.79 -15.58 14.93
CA ILE A 255 -15.55 -14.45 14.04
C ILE A 255 -14.24 -13.77 14.46
N VAL A 256 -13.31 -13.65 13.52
CA VAL A 256 -12.00 -13.03 13.74
C VAL A 256 -12.00 -11.62 13.15
N VAL A 257 -11.52 -10.66 13.93
CA VAL A 257 -11.24 -9.29 13.49
C VAL A 257 -9.77 -9.01 13.73
N LEU A 258 -9.01 -8.69 12.67
CA LEU A 258 -7.61 -8.28 12.77
C LEU A 258 -7.39 -6.98 12.01
N SER A 259 -7.15 -5.88 12.74
CA SER A 259 -6.84 -4.58 12.13
C SER A 259 -6.24 -3.61 13.16
N ARG A 260 -5.80 -2.42 12.70
CA ARG A 260 -5.59 -1.29 13.61
C ARG A 260 -6.94 -0.80 14.13
N LEU A 261 -7.07 -0.62 15.44
CA LEU A 261 -8.32 -0.20 16.08
C LEU A 261 -8.51 1.33 15.95
N ALA A 262 -8.87 1.77 14.75
CA ALA A 262 -9.02 3.18 14.40
C ALA A 262 -10.35 3.45 13.71
N TYR A 263 -10.79 4.71 13.72
CA TYR A 263 -12.05 5.14 13.11
C TYR A 263 -12.24 4.65 11.67
N ARG A 264 -11.22 4.82 10.81
CA ARG A 264 -11.26 4.35 9.40
C ARG A 264 -11.44 2.84 9.23
N LYS A 265 -11.12 2.04 10.24
CA LYS A 265 -11.34 0.59 10.25
C LYS A 265 -12.74 0.21 10.72
N GLY A 266 -13.61 1.21 10.93
CA GLY A 266 -15.02 1.06 11.29
C GLY A 266 -15.23 0.24 12.56
N ILE A 267 -14.38 0.47 13.56
CA ILE A 267 -14.52 -0.19 14.87
C ILE A 267 -15.84 0.24 15.54
N ASP A 268 -16.36 1.42 15.21
CA ASP A 268 -17.67 1.88 15.69
C ASP A 268 -18.80 0.96 15.20
N LEU A 269 -18.75 0.49 13.94
CA LEU A 269 -19.70 -0.49 13.41
C LEU A 269 -19.55 -1.84 14.13
N LEU A 270 -18.31 -2.27 14.42
CA LEU A 270 -18.07 -3.49 15.19
C LEU A 270 -18.64 -3.40 16.62
N VAL A 271 -18.45 -2.25 17.28
CA VAL A 271 -18.99 -1.95 18.61
C VAL A 271 -20.52 -2.03 18.62
N ALA A 272 -21.18 -1.49 17.59
CA ALA A 272 -22.63 -1.51 17.49
C ALA A 272 -23.20 -2.91 17.16
N THR A 273 -22.50 -3.69 16.31
CA THR A 273 -23.02 -4.94 15.76
C THR A 273 -22.67 -6.18 16.59
N ALA A 274 -21.49 -6.24 17.23
CA ALA A 274 -21.06 -7.42 17.97
C ALA A 274 -22.03 -7.84 19.10
N PRO A 275 -22.59 -6.92 19.92
CA PRO A 275 -23.60 -7.29 20.92
C PRO A 275 -24.87 -7.88 20.31
N ARG A 276 -25.35 -7.31 19.20
CA ARG A 276 -26.55 -7.77 18.49
C ARG A 276 -26.35 -9.20 17.97
N ILE A 277 -25.18 -9.47 17.38
CA ILE A 277 -24.82 -10.81 16.89
C ILE A 277 -24.72 -11.81 18.05
N CYS A 278 -24.03 -11.46 19.15
CA CYS A 278 -23.93 -12.35 20.31
C CYS A 278 -25.29 -12.70 20.93
N ASN A 279 -26.25 -11.77 20.89
CA ASN A 279 -27.62 -11.98 21.37
C ASN A 279 -28.46 -12.83 20.41
N ALA A 280 -28.34 -12.61 19.10
CA ALA A 280 -29.08 -13.38 18.09
C ALA A 280 -28.54 -14.81 17.91
N PHE A 281 -27.22 -15.00 18.07
CA PHE A 281 -26.53 -16.28 17.86
C PHE A 281 -25.78 -16.71 19.13
N PRO A 282 -26.35 -17.58 19.98
CA PRO A 282 -25.74 -17.99 21.24
C PRO A 282 -24.39 -18.71 21.10
N ASN A 283 -24.14 -19.35 19.96
CA ASN A 283 -22.93 -20.12 19.69
C ASN A 283 -21.85 -19.34 18.95
N VAL A 284 -21.93 -18.01 18.90
CA VAL A 284 -20.93 -17.17 18.21
C VAL A 284 -19.94 -16.55 19.18
N ARG A 285 -18.65 -16.50 18.83
CA ARG A 285 -17.63 -15.78 19.61
C ARG A 285 -16.83 -14.85 18.71
N PHE A 286 -16.29 -13.78 19.29
CA PHE A 286 -15.38 -12.88 18.60
C PHE A 286 -13.96 -13.02 19.15
N VAL A 287 -12.99 -13.02 18.25
CA VAL A 287 -11.57 -12.87 18.57
C VAL A 287 -11.07 -11.63 17.85
N ILE A 288 -10.73 -10.60 18.62
CA ILE A 288 -10.34 -9.30 18.09
C ILE A 288 -8.87 -9.06 18.44
N GLY A 289 -8.03 -8.93 17.42
CA GLY A 289 -6.63 -8.58 17.55
C GLY A 289 -6.32 -7.25 16.84
N GLY A 290 -5.46 -6.47 17.45
CA GLY A 290 -5.19 -5.10 17.03
C GLY A 290 -4.92 -4.17 18.20
N ASP A 291 -4.41 -2.99 17.87
CA ASP A 291 -4.25 -1.89 18.81
C ASP A 291 -4.65 -0.57 18.13
N GLY A 292 -5.00 0.42 18.94
CA GLY A 292 -5.39 1.74 18.48
C GLY A 292 -6.39 2.46 19.40
N PRO A 293 -6.71 3.73 19.08
CA PRO A 293 -7.52 4.59 19.94
C PRO A 293 -8.93 4.04 20.24
N LYS A 294 -9.49 3.21 19.35
CA LYS A 294 -10.83 2.61 19.51
C LYS A 294 -10.86 1.36 20.40
N LEU A 295 -9.73 0.95 20.98
CA LEU A 295 -9.68 -0.16 21.93
C LEU A 295 -10.56 0.10 23.18
N ILE A 296 -10.60 1.35 23.63
CA ILE A 296 -11.40 1.76 24.80
C ILE A 296 -12.90 1.53 24.54
N ASP A 297 -13.38 1.88 23.36
CA ASP A 297 -14.79 1.70 22.98
C ASP A 297 -15.19 0.21 22.99
N LEU A 298 -14.28 -0.67 22.51
CA LEU A 298 -14.49 -2.12 22.55
C LEU A 298 -14.54 -2.67 23.98
N LEU A 299 -13.67 -2.19 24.88
CA LEU A 299 -13.67 -2.58 26.28
C LEU A 299 -14.96 -2.14 26.98
N GLN A 300 -15.38 -0.89 26.77
CA GLN A 300 -16.62 -0.34 27.33
C GLN A 300 -17.85 -1.09 26.83
N MET A 301 -17.91 -1.39 25.53
CA MET A 301 -18.99 -2.19 24.94
C MET A 301 -19.04 -3.59 25.54
N ARG A 302 -17.88 -4.27 25.66
CA ARG A 302 -17.80 -5.61 26.21
C ARG A 302 -18.31 -5.67 27.65
N GLU A 303 -17.95 -4.68 28.46
CA GLU A 303 -18.39 -4.58 29.86
C GLU A 303 -19.89 -4.25 29.96
N LYS A 304 -20.35 -3.24 29.23
CA LYS A 304 -21.76 -2.81 29.21
C LYS A 304 -22.73 -3.95 28.87
N HIS A 305 -22.31 -4.86 27.99
CA HIS A 305 -23.15 -5.97 27.52
C HIS A 305 -22.80 -7.32 28.17
N ASN A 306 -21.88 -7.37 29.15
CA ASN A 306 -21.41 -8.60 29.81
C ASN A 306 -20.93 -9.68 28.82
N LEU A 307 -20.09 -9.30 27.86
CA LEU A 307 -19.63 -10.16 26.75
C LEU A 307 -18.20 -10.70 26.95
N GLN A 308 -17.69 -10.76 28.19
CA GLN A 308 -16.32 -11.18 28.50
C GLN A 308 -16.04 -12.63 28.05
N ASP A 309 -17.03 -13.52 28.16
CA ASP A 309 -16.90 -14.91 27.72
C ASP A 309 -17.03 -15.08 26.19
N ARG A 310 -17.61 -14.08 25.53
CA ARG A 310 -17.97 -14.12 24.11
C ARG A 310 -17.02 -13.33 23.21
N ILE A 311 -16.34 -12.30 23.73
CA ILE A 311 -15.45 -11.41 22.99
C ILE A 311 -14.06 -11.41 23.65
N GLU A 312 -13.11 -12.06 22.98
CA GLU A 312 -11.72 -12.09 23.38
C GLU A 312 -10.94 -10.97 22.67
N LEU A 313 -10.28 -10.11 23.46
CA LEU A 313 -9.42 -9.04 22.96
C LEU A 313 -7.96 -9.46 23.16
N LEU A 314 -7.21 -9.64 22.06
CA LEU A 314 -5.83 -10.12 22.08
C LEU A 314 -4.80 -9.00 22.23
N GLY A 315 -5.18 -7.77 21.90
CA GLY A 315 -4.24 -6.66 21.75
C GLY A 315 -3.39 -6.77 20.47
N PRO A 316 -2.22 -6.11 20.41
CA PRO A 316 -1.39 -6.08 19.20
C PRO A 316 -0.83 -7.48 18.86
N ILE A 317 -1.05 -7.90 17.61
CA ILE A 317 -0.59 -9.20 17.09
C ILE A 317 0.71 -9.04 16.32
N ARG A 318 1.68 -9.91 16.58
CA ARG A 318 2.92 -9.94 15.80
C ARG A 318 2.63 -10.55 14.42
N PRO A 319 3.31 -10.10 13.35
CA PRO A 319 3.06 -10.60 11.99
C PRO A 319 3.12 -12.13 11.86
N ASN A 320 4.09 -12.76 12.53
CA ASN A 320 4.25 -14.22 12.50
C ASN A 320 3.10 -14.98 13.18
N ASP A 321 2.34 -14.32 14.07
CA ASP A 321 1.26 -14.92 14.82
C ASP A 321 -0.11 -14.74 14.13
N VAL A 322 -0.20 -13.89 13.10
CA VAL A 322 -1.44 -13.55 12.38
C VAL A 322 -2.17 -14.81 11.89
N ARG A 323 -1.44 -15.74 11.24
CA ARG A 323 -2.02 -17.02 10.79
C ARG A 323 -2.62 -17.79 11.96
N SER A 324 -1.92 -17.87 13.09
CA SER A 324 -2.40 -18.64 14.24
C SER A 324 -3.70 -18.09 14.79
N VAL A 325 -3.91 -16.77 14.70
CA VAL A 325 -5.16 -16.11 15.08
C VAL A 325 -6.26 -16.37 14.06
N PHE A 326 -5.99 -16.25 12.75
CA PHE A 326 -6.98 -16.60 11.72
C PHE A 326 -7.48 -18.03 11.90
N MET A 327 -6.57 -18.98 12.15
CA MET A 327 -6.90 -20.39 12.40
C MET A 327 -7.83 -20.66 13.59
N ARG A 328 -8.18 -19.65 14.40
CA ARG A 328 -9.17 -19.74 15.47
C ARG A 328 -10.60 -19.51 14.99
N GLY A 329 -10.75 -18.87 13.83
CA GLY A 329 -12.01 -18.44 13.24
C GLY A 329 -12.53 -19.34 12.13
N ALA A 330 -13.80 -19.16 11.83
CA ALA A 330 -14.42 -19.60 10.57
C ALA A 330 -14.80 -18.40 9.69
N ILE A 331 -15.00 -17.23 10.29
CA ILE A 331 -15.39 -15.99 9.60
C ILE A 331 -14.35 -14.91 9.91
N PHE A 332 -13.96 -14.13 8.92
CA PHE A 332 -13.18 -12.91 9.10
C PHE A 332 -14.06 -11.68 8.85
N LEU A 333 -14.06 -10.73 9.77
CA LEU A 333 -14.88 -9.52 9.68
C LEU A 333 -13.99 -8.27 9.50
N ASN A 334 -14.25 -7.53 8.43
CA ASN A 334 -13.65 -6.23 8.14
C ASN A 334 -14.72 -5.16 7.96
N THR A 335 -14.85 -4.25 8.91
CA THR A 335 -15.84 -3.15 8.86
C THR A 335 -15.24 -1.82 8.38
N SER A 336 -14.15 -1.86 7.62
CA SER A 336 -13.43 -0.64 7.21
C SER A 336 -14.34 0.36 6.47
N LEU A 337 -14.18 1.65 6.74
CA LEU A 337 -14.90 2.71 6.03
C LEU A 337 -14.22 3.08 4.71
N THR A 338 -12.90 2.86 4.63
CA THR A 338 -12.11 3.03 3.41
C THR A 338 -11.03 1.95 3.33
N GLU A 339 -10.85 1.36 2.15
CA GLU A 339 -9.85 0.31 1.94
C GLU A 339 -9.37 0.31 0.48
N SER A 340 -8.07 0.51 0.25
CA SER A 340 -7.52 0.59 -1.11
C SER A 340 -7.48 -0.78 -1.80
N PHE A 341 -7.15 -1.82 -1.05
CA PHE A 341 -7.10 -3.19 -1.56
C PHE A 341 -7.61 -4.20 -0.52
N GLY A 342 -7.14 -4.12 0.74
CA GLY A 342 -7.60 -5.04 1.80
C GLY A 342 -6.82 -6.35 1.89
N ILE A 343 -5.48 -6.26 1.99
CA ILE A 343 -4.59 -7.43 2.13
C ILE A 343 -5.04 -8.39 3.25
N ALA A 344 -5.48 -7.87 4.40
CA ALA A 344 -5.94 -8.70 5.52
C ALA A 344 -7.14 -9.59 5.17
N ILE A 345 -8.02 -9.15 4.27
CA ILE A 345 -9.17 -9.95 3.80
C ILE A 345 -8.66 -11.12 2.95
N LEU A 346 -7.69 -10.85 2.07
CA LEU A 346 -7.01 -11.86 1.27
C LEU A 346 -6.24 -12.89 2.12
N GLU A 347 -5.51 -12.42 3.12
CA GLU A 347 -4.78 -13.29 4.06
C GLU A 347 -5.75 -14.18 4.85
N ALA A 348 -6.87 -13.63 5.33
CA ALA A 348 -7.88 -14.37 6.07
C ALA A 348 -8.60 -15.41 5.19
N ALA A 349 -8.98 -15.03 3.98
CA ALA A 349 -9.62 -15.93 3.05
C ALA A 349 -8.64 -17.02 2.56
N CYS A 350 -7.36 -16.68 2.38
CA CYS A 350 -6.31 -17.67 2.13
C CYS A 350 -6.14 -18.63 3.31
N ALA A 351 -6.26 -18.16 4.55
CA ALA A 351 -6.32 -19.00 5.76
C ALA A 351 -7.60 -19.84 5.87
N GLY A 352 -8.50 -19.75 4.88
CA GLY A 352 -9.70 -20.57 4.76
C GLY A 352 -10.93 -19.99 5.46
N LEU A 353 -10.89 -18.75 5.95
CA LEU A 353 -12.03 -18.10 6.59
C LEU A 353 -12.98 -17.55 5.52
N TYR A 354 -14.28 -17.59 5.80
CA TYR A 354 -15.26 -16.87 4.99
C TYR A 354 -15.19 -15.38 5.32
N ALA A 355 -15.13 -14.50 4.32
CA ALA A 355 -14.97 -13.07 4.56
C ALA A 355 -16.33 -12.38 4.72
N VAL A 356 -16.41 -11.43 5.64
CA VAL A 356 -17.49 -10.45 5.72
C VAL A 356 -16.83 -9.08 5.68
N SER A 357 -17.18 -8.26 4.69
CA SER A 357 -16.59 -6.94 4.57
C SER A 357 -17.60 -5.88 4.17
N THR A 358 -17.37 -4.66 4.63
CA THR A 358 -17.99 -3.48 4.02
C THR A 358 -17.59 -3.36 2.55
N ARG A 359 -18.53 -2.92 1.70
CA ARG A 359 -18.38 -2.75 0.25
C ARG A 359 -17.76 -1.39 -0.07
N VAL A 360 -16.52 -1.17 0.38
CA VAL A 360 -15.82 0.10 0.21
C VAL A 360 -14.55 -0.04 -0.63
N GLY A 361 -14.19 1.01 -1.34
CA GLY A 361 -12.92 1.11 -2.04
C GLY A 361 -12.66 -0.03 -3.03
N GLY A 362 -11.48 -0.65 -2.94
CA GLY A 362 -11.06 -1.75 -3.83
C GLY A 362 -11.50 -3.15 -3.37
N VAL A 363 -12.21 -3.29 -2.24
CA VAL A 363 -12.58 -4.61 -1.70
C VAL A 363 -13.49 -5.43 -2.63
N PRO A 364 -14.43 -4.84 -3.41
CA PRO A 364 -15.21 -5.64 -4.35
C PRO A 364 -14.39 -6.35 -5.44
N GLU A 365 -13.12 -5.96 -5.63
CA GLU A 365 -12.24 -6.50 -6.67
C GLU A 365 -11.37 -7.67 -6.18
N ILE A 366 -11.31 -7.96 -4.87
CA ILE A 366 -10.31 -8.87 -4.30
C ILE A 366 -10.74 -10.33 -4.17
N LEU A 367 -12.03 -10.59 -4.00
CA LEU A 367 -12.56 -11.93 -3.75
C LEU A 367 -13.84 -12.18 -4.55
N PRO A 368 -14.05 -13.41 -5.05
CA PRO A 368 -15.31 -13.84 -5.64
C PRO A 368 -16.48 -13.76 -4.65
N GLU A 369 -17.68 -13.47 -5.16
CA GLU A 369 -18.91 -13.30 -4.35
C GLU A 369 -19.26 -14.52 -3.49
N ASP A 370 -18.84 -15.73 -3.88
CA ASP A 370 -19.09 -16.95 -3.11
C ASP A 370 -18.15 -17.14 -1.90
N MET A 371 -17.19 -16.24 -1.70
CA MET A 371 -16.21 -16.28 -0.61
C MET A 371 -16.31 -15.08 0.34
N ILE A 372 -17.21 -14.13 0.04
CA ILE A 372 -17.34 -12.87 0.76
C ILE A 372 -18.78 -12.38 0.78
N SER A 373 -19.31 -12.09 1.97
CA SER A 373 -20.55 -11.35 2.12
C SER A 373 -20.27 -9.86 2.28
N PHE A 374 -20.90 -9.05 1.43
CA PHE A 374 -20.75 -7.60 1.44
C PHE A 374 -21.85 -6.93 2.26
N ALA A 375 -21.47 -5.88 2.98
CA ALA A 375 -22.37 -4.94 3.65
C ALA A 375 -22.09 -3.51 3.22
N GLU A 376 -23.10 -2.66 3.16
CA GLU A 376 -22.91 -1.22 3.25
C GLU A 376 -22.38 -0.85 4.67
N PRO A 377 -21.67 0.27 4.84
CA PRO A 377 -21.09 0.67 6.13
C PRO A 377 -22.15 1.22 7.11
N GLU A 378 -23.22 0.45 7.30
CA GLU A 378 -24.39 0.73 8.15
C GLU A 378 -24.61 -0.45 9.11
N GLU A 379 -25.03 -0.17 10.35
CA GLU A 379 -25.11 -1.18 11.41
C GLU A 379 -26.02 -2.36 11.05
N ASP A 380 -27.19 -2.09 10.45
CA ASP A 380 -28.16 -3.12 10.10
C ASP A 380 -27.68 -4.00 8.96
N ASP A 381 -26.99 -3.44 7.98
CA ASP A 381 -26.50 -4.22 6.83
C ASP A 381 -25.26 -5.04 7.20
N VAL A 382 -24.40 -4.53 8.08
CA VAL A 382 -23.30 -5.31 8.68
C VAL A 382 -23.86 -6.46 9.51
N PHE A 383 -24.90 -6.23 10.32
CA PHE A 383 -25.58 -7.30 11.05
C PHE A 383 -26.15 -8.38 10.10
N ARG A 384 -26.81 -7.97 9.00
CA ARG A 384 -27.33 -8.88 7.98
C ARG A 384 -26.21 -9.73 7.37
N ALA A 385 -25.12 -9.10 6.91
CA ALA A 385 -24.03 -9.82 6.25
C ALA A 385 -23.29 -10.80 7.19
N ILE A 386 -23.13 -10.44 8.48
CA ILE A 386 -22.58 -11.37 9.47
C ILE A 386 -23.53 -12.55 9.70
N SER A 387 -24.84 -12.30 9.79
CA SER A 387 -25.86 -13.33 9.99
C SER A 387 -25.87 -14.34 8.83
N GLU A 388 -25.84 -13.84 7.59
CA GLU A 388 -25.74 -14.66 6.37
C GLU A 388 -24.47 -15.52 6.38
N ALA A 389 -23.32 -14.95 6.74
CA ALA A 389 -22.07 -15.69 6.84
C ALA A 389 -22.12 -16.79 7.92
N ILE A 390 -22.76 -16.53 9.07
CA ILE A 390 -22.95 -17.54 10.13
C ILE A 390 -23.79 -18.71 9.59
N GLU A 391 -24.84 -18.44 8.82
CA GLU A 391 -25.68 -19.48 8.20
C GLU A 391 -24.86 -20.31 7.20
N ILE A 392 -24.12 -19.67 6.28
CA ILE A 392 -23.25 -20.34 5.30
C ILE A 392 -22.26 -21.29 5.99
N ILE A 393 -21.60 -20.84 7.06
CA ILE A 393 -20.66 -21.66 7.83
C ILE A 393 -21.39 -22.81 8.55
N SER A 394 -22.53 -22.52 9.17
CA SER A 394 -23.29 -23.52 9.96
C SER A 394 -23.87 -24.63 9.09
N GLU A 395 -24.21 -24.32 7.84
CA GLU A 395 -24.68 -25.28 6.83
C GLU A 395 -23.53 -26.04 6.13
N GLY A 396 -22.27 -25.72 6.43
CA GLY A 396 -21.10 -26.35 5.81
C GLY A 396 -20.94 -26.01 4.32
N LYS A 397 -21.48 -24.87 3.87
CA LYS A 397 -21.43 -24.43 2.46
C LYS A 397 -20.07 -23.83 2.06
N HIS A 398 -19.21 -23.51 3.02
CA HIS A 398 -17.86 -23.00 2.80
C HIS A 398 -16.81 -24.05 3.13
N ASP A 399 -15.92 -24.33 2.17
CA ASP A 399 -14.79 -25.25 2.34
C ASP A 399 -13.48 -24.45 2.44
N PRO A 400 -12.83 -24.43 3.62
CA PRO A 400 -11.56 -23.73 3.84
C PRO A 400 -10.41 -24.16 2.93
N ILE A 401 -10.33 -25.46 2.60
CA ILE A 401 -9.23 -26.00 1.77
C ILE A 401 -9.44 -25.56 0.32
N ARG A 402 -10.66 -25.70 -0.18
CA ARG A 402 -11.02 -25.24 -1.53
C ARG A 402 -10.84 -23.72 -1.68
N ALA A 403 -11.18 -22.95 -0.66
CA ALA A 403 -10.95 -21.51 -0.62
C ALA A 403 -9.47 -21.17 -0.76
N HIS A 404 -8.60 -21.84 0.01
CA HIS A 404 -7.15 -21.66 -0.05
C HIS A 404 -6.58 -21.94 -1.45
N GLU A 405 -6.90 -23.12 -2.02
CA GLU A 405 -6.39 -23.53 -3.33
C GLU A 405 -6.81 -22.55 -4.44
N ARG A 406 -8.02 -21.98 -4.34
CA ARG A 406 -8.49 -20.98 -5.30
C ARG A 406 -7.73 -19.66 -5.15
N ILE A 407 -7.62 -19.12 -3.93
CA ILE A 407 -6.97 -17.82 -3.67
C ILE A 407 -5.47 -17.85 -3.99
N LYS A 408 -4.81 -18.97 -3.73
CA LYS A 408 -3.38 -19.18 -4.03
C LYS A 408 -3.01 -18.80 -5.47
N THR A 409 -3.95 -18.88 -6.40
CA THR A 409 -3.74 -18.58 -7.82
C THR A 409 -4.01 -17.12 -8.23
N PHE A 410 -4.66 -16.32 -7.38
CA PHE A 410 -5.17 -15.00 -7.77
C PHE A 410 -4.13 -13.88 -7.68
N TYR A 411 -3.31 -13.87 -6.63
CA TYR A 411 -2.43 -12.75 -6.32
C TYR A 411 -1.02 -13.22 -5.95
N ASP A 412 -0.29 -13.68 -6.96
CA ASP A 412 1.06 -14.19 -6.84
C ASP A 412 2.13 -13.10 -7.09
N TRP A 413 3.21 -13.16 -6.31
CA TRP A 413 4.31 -12.19 -6.38
C TRP A 413 5.09 -12.28 -7.68
N ALA A 414 5.19 -13.45 -8.33
CA ALA A 414 5.89 -13.54 -9.60
C ALA A 414 5.14 -12.75 -10.70
N GLN A 415 3.82 -12.90 -10.76
CA GLN A 415 2.98 -12.15 -11.70
C GLN A 415 2.97 -10.65 -11.42
N VAL A 416 2.85 -10.24 -10.15
CA VAL A 416 2.90 -8.81 -9.76
C VAL A 416 4.26 -8.18 -10.09
N THR A 417 5.34 -8.92 -9.90
CA THR A 417 6.69 -8.45 -10.23
C THR A 417 6.88 -8.31 -11.74
N GLU A 418 6.45 -9.30 -12.53
CA GLU A 418 6.52 -9.25 -13.99
C GLU A 418 5.71 -8.07 -14.56
N ARG A 419 4.50 -7.82 -14.05
CA ARG A 419 3.70 -6.64 -14.46
C ARG A 419 4.38 -5.33 -14.09
N THR A 420 5.02 -5.29 -12.92
CA THR A 420 5.78 -4.11 -12.48
C THR A 420 7.02 -3.89 -13.37
N GLU A 421 7.72 -4.95 -13.78
CA GLU A 421 8.82 -4.87 -14.73
C GLU A 421 8.37 -4.32 -16.09
N VAL A 422 7.21 -4.72 -16.61
CA VAL A 422 6.68 -4.12 -17.86
C VAL A 422 6.52 -2.60 -17.73
N VAL A 423 6.07 -2.10 -16.57
CA VAL A 423 5.98 -0.66 -16.31
C VAL A 423 7.37 -0.03 -16.27
N TYR A 424 8.33 -0.65 -15.59
CA TYR A 424 9.72 -0.17 -15.56
C TYR A 424 10.34 -0.13 -16.96
N ASP A 425 10.12 -1.15 -17.80
CA ASP A 425 10.63 -1.23 -19.17
C ASP A 425 10.13 -0.05 -20.01
N THR A 426 8.81 0.16 -19.93
CA THR A 426 8.12 1.23 -20.63
C THR A 426 8.67 2.59 -20.23
N VAL A 427 8.89 2.79 -18.92
CA VAL A 427 9.42 4.04 -18.37
C VAL A 427 10.87 4.27 -18.78
N VAL A 428 11.74 3.26 -18.68
CA VAL A 428 13.17 3.36 -19.04
C VAL A 428 13.33 3.67 -20.54
N LYS A 429 12.50 3.06 -21.40
CA LYS A 429 12.50 3.28 -22.85
C LYS A 429 11.81 4.58 -23.28
N SER A 430 11.02 5.20 -22.41
CA SER A 430 10.29 6.44 -22.73
C SER A 430 11.23 7.64 -22.91
N ARG A 431 10.81 8.66 -23.66
CA ARG A 431 11.57 9.92 -23.79
C ARG A 431 11.68 10.59 -22.42
N GLN A 432 12.88 11.02 -22.05
CA GLN A 432 13.08 11.83 -20.86
C GLN A 432 12.42 13.21 -21.03
N ILE A 433 11.72 13.66 -19.99
CA ILE A 433 11.06 14.97 -19.98
C ILE A 433 12.12 16.04 -19.67
N GLU A 434 12.29 16.98 -20.58
CA GLU A 434 13.20 18.13 -20.44
C GLU A 434 12.76 19.08 -19.32
N LEU A 435 13.71 19.78 -18.70
CA LEU A 435 13.43 20.71 -17.60
C LEU A 435 12.37 21.76 -17.98
N TRP A 436 12.47 22.34 -19.18
CA TRP A 436 11.50 23.33 -19.67
C TRP A 436 10.08 22.77 -19.79
N GLU A 437 9.95 21.52 -20.21
CA GLU A 437 8.64 20.86 -20.29
C GLU A 437 8.09 20.55 -18.89
N ARG A 438 8.94 20.15 -17.94
CA ARG A 438 8.55 20.00 -16.53
C ARG A 438 8.03 21.32 -15.96
N MET A 439 8.74 22.42 -16.18
CA MET A 439 8.30 23.76 -15.75
C MET A 439 6.93 24.13 -16.34
N LYS A 440 6.71 23.88 -17.63
CA LYS A 440 5.40 24.07 -18.29
C LYS A 440 4.29 23.23 -17.67
N ARG A 441 4.54 21.93 -17.45
CA ARG A 441 3.58 21.01 -16.81
C ARG A 441 3.24 21.45 -15.40
N THR A 442 4.24 21.88 -14.63
CA THR A 442 4.08 22.39 -13.26
C THR A 442 3.20 23.64 -13.23
N MET A 443 3.37 24.58 -14.16
CA MET A 443 2.49 25.75 -14.27
C MET A 443 1.01 25.39 -14.56
N GLY A 444 0.75 24.19 -15.09
CA GLY A 444 -0.59 23.64 -15.30
C GLY A 444 -1.36 23.30 -14.01
N LEU A 445 -0.74 23.37 -12.82
CA LEU A 445 -1.41 23.17 -11.52
C LEU A 445 -2.35 24.32 -11.11
N GLY A 446 -2.50 25.33 -11.96
CA GLY A 446 -3.36 26.50 -11.74
C GLY A 446 -2.61 27.73 -11.21
N PRO A 447 -3.31 28.86 -11.07
CA PRO A 447 -2.69 30.17 -10.84
C PRO A 447 -2.02 30.35 -9.47
N PHE A 448 -2.39 29.53 -8.49
CA PHE A 448 -1.82 29.59 -7.14
C PHE A 448 -0.75 28.51 -6.94
N ALA A 449 -1.11 27.23 -7.14
CA ALA A 449 -0.18 26.12 -6.92
C ALA A 449 0.95 26.07 -7.97
N GLY A 450 0.66 26.39 -9.24
CA GLY A 450 1.64 26.35 -10.32
C GLY A 450 2.89 27.20 -10.04
N PRO A 451 2.76 28.50 -9.75
CA PRO A 451 3.90 29.35 -9.41
C PRO A 451 4.69 28.86 -8.19
N ILE A 452 4.00 28.35 -7.14
CA ILE A 452 4.67 27.83 -5.94
C ILE A 452 5.54 26.62 -6.29
N TYR A 453 4.99 25.64 -6.99
CA TYR A 453 5.76 24.46 -7.42
C TYR A 453 6.85 24.79 -8.43
N LEU A 454 6.65 25.81 -9.27
CA LEU A 454 7.69 26.27 -10.17
C LEU A 454 8.88 26.85 -9.40
N ILE A 455 8.61 27.68 -8.37
CA ILE A 455 9.65 28.18 -7.48
C ILE A 455 10.38 27.03 -6.79
N ILE A 456 9.64 26.04 -6.27
CA ILE A 456 10.24 24.84 -5.66
C ILE A 456 11.18 24.13 -6.65
N LEU A 457 10.73 23.90 -7.89
CA LEU A 457 11.53 23.24 -8.93
C LEU A 457 12.80 24.06 -9.29
N VAL A 458 12.70 25.38 -9.37
CA VAL A 458 13.84 26.26 -9.66
C VAL A 458 14.84 26.25 -8.51
N VAL A 459 14.36 26.35 -7.26
CA VAL A 459 15.21 26.25 -6.07
C VAL A 459 15.90 24.88 -6.01
N ASP A 460 15.18 23.80 -6.36
CA ASP A 460 15.76 22.46 -6.42
C ASP A 460 16.90 22.37 -7.43
N CYS A 461 16.71 22.95 -8.62
CA CYS A 461 17.76 23.02 -9.65
C CYS A 461 18.99 23.81 -9.16
N LEU A 462 18.78 24.98 -8.54
CA LEU A 462 19.86 25.81 -8.02
C LEU A 462 20.62 25.11 -6.89
N PHE A 463 19.90 24.44 -5.98
CA PHE A 463 20.52 23.69 -4.90
C PHE A 463 21.30 22.49 -5.43
N PHE A 464 20.77 21.78 -6.43
CA PHE A 464 21.47 20.71 -7.11
C PHE A 464 22.74 21.20 -7.81
N MET A 465 22.70 22.32 -8.53
CA MET A 465 23.89 22.93 -9.15
C MET A 465 24.93 23.30 -8.10
N PHE A 466 24.51 23.83 -6.96
CA PHE A 466 25.41 24.09 -5.84
C PHE A 466 26.06 22.80 -5.33
N LEU A 467 25.33 21.68 -5.22
CA LEU A 467 25.89 20.39 -4.82
C LEU A 467 26.85 19.79 -5.87
N GLU A 468 26.59 19.95 -7.17
CA GLU A 468 27.53 19.56 -8.23
C GLU A 468 28.82 20.37 -8.17
N TRP A 469 28.75 21.64 -7.77
CA TRP A 469 29.94 22.48 -7.60
C TRP A 469 30.69 22.19 -6.29
N TRP A 470 29.97 22.00 -5.17
CA TRP A 470 30.56 21.79 -3.84
C TRP A 470 31.05 20.36 -3.61
N PHE A 471 30.35 19.36 -4.16
CA PHE A 471 30.69 17.95 -4.06
C PHE A 471 30.53 17.28 -5.43
N PRO A 472 31.49 17.51 -6.36
CA PRO A 472 31.43 17.04 -7.73
C PRO A 472 31.19 15.54 -7.83
N ARG A 473 30.34 15.12 -8.79
CA ARG A 473 30.04 13.70 -9.00
C ARG A 473 31.25 12.88 -9.43
N ASP A 474 32.23 13.52 -10.05
CA ASP A 474 33.46 12.87 -10.53
C ASP A 474 34.37 12.44 -9.37
N ASP A 475 34.20 13.04 -8.19
CA ASP A 475 34.93 12.69 -6.97
C ASP A 475 34.23 11.56 -6.17
N MET A 476 33.11 11.04 -6.66
CA MET A 476 32.31 10.04 -5.97
C MET A 476 32.68 8.61 -6.38
N ASP A 477 32.99 7.76 -5.39
CA ASP A 477 33.15 6.34 -5.66
C ASP A 477 31.82 5.67 -5.99
N PHE A 478 31.86 4.81 -6.99
CA PHE A 478 30.72 4.03 -7.43
C PHE A 478 30.72 2.61 -6.87
N VAL A 479 29.52 2.09 -6.60
CA VAL A 479 29.32 0.70 -6.21
C VAL A 479 29.36 -0.17 -7.46
N VAL A 480 30.55 -0.65 -7.81
CA VAL A 480 30.86 -1.42 -9.03
C VAL A 480 30.15 -2.77 -9.09
N ARG A 481 29.95 -3.44 -7.96
CA ARG A 481 29.18 -4.69 -7.87
C ARG A 481 28.29 -4.67 -6.64
N HIS A 482 27.01 -5.04 -6.84
CA HIS A 482 26.18 -5.47 -5.73
C HIS A 482 26.66 -6.86 -5.25
N TRP A 483 26.29 -7.21 -4.02
CA TRP A 483 26.51 -8.52 -3.39
C TRP A 483 26.54 -9.69 -4.40
N ASP A 484 27.68 -10.40 -4.45
CA ASP A 484 27.95 -11.46 -5.41
C ASP A 484 27.28 -12.77 -4.98
N HIS A 485 26.19 -13.14 -5.67
CA HIS A 485 25.41 -14.34 -5.38
C HIS A 485 26.21 -15.63 -5.56
N ASP A 486 27.08 -15.71 -6.57
CA ASP A 486 27.91 -16.88 -6.83
C ASP A 486 28.98 -17.04 -5.76
N ARG A 487 29.60 -15.94 -5.35
CA ARG A 487 30.59 -15.92 -4.26
C ARG A 487 29.96 -16.27 -2.92
N PHE A 488 28.71 -15.87 -2.65
CA PHE A 488 28.00 -16.32 -1.44
C PHE A 488 27.60 -17.79 -1.52
N ALA A 489 27.12 -18.28 -2.67
CA ALA A 489 26.83 -19.70 -2.85
C ALA A 489 28.09 -20.55 -2.62
N GLN A 490 29.25 -20.10 -3.09
CA GLN A 490 30.56 -20.74 -2.84
C GLN A 490 30.98 -20.71 -1.36
N VAL A 491 30.68 -19.63 -0.63
CA VAL A 491 30.99 -19.51 0.82
C VAL A 491 29.93 -20.21 1.69
N GLY A 492 28.72 -20.41 1.17
CA GLY A 492 27.56 -21.00 1.84
C GLY A 492 27.35 -22.49 1.58
N VAL A 493 28.15 -23.14 0.73
CA VAL A 493 28.22 -24.60 0.72
C VAL A 493 28.96 -25.02 1.98
N PRO A 494 28.35 -25.75 2.94
CA PRO A 494 29.12 -26.39 3.98
C PRO A 494 30.05 -27.39 3.26
N VAL A 495 31.35 -27.12 3.30
CA VAL A 495 32.36 -28.14 3.05
C VAL A 495 31.94 -29.32 3.95
N CYS A 496 31.60 -30.44 3.32
CA CYS A 496 31.17 -31.64 4.00
C CYS A 496 32.25 -32.02 5.02
N GLY A 497 32.00 -31.71 6.29
CA GLY A 497 33.03 -31.70 7.33
C GLY A 497 32.48 -31.11 8.62
N SER A 498 31.57 -31.86 9.24
CA SER A 498 31.17 -31.80 10.66
C SER A 498 31.70 -30.61 11.48
N VAL A 499 30.95 -29.50 11.52
CA VAL A 499 31.02 -28.53 12.61
C VAL A 499 29.59 -28.17 13.02
N ARG A 500 29.20 -28.61 14.23
CA ARG A 500 27.98 -28.15 14.90
C ARG A 500 28.16 -26.67 15.24
N ILE A 501 27.52 -25.78 14.49
CA ILE A 501 27.36 -24.38 14.91
C ILE A 501 26.04 -24.31 15.69
N GLY A 502 26.15 -24.19 17.01
CA GLY A 502 25.02 -23.94 17.89
C GLY A 502 24.46 -22.55 17.64
N LEU A 503 23.28 -22.48 17.04
CA LEU A 503 22.48 -21.26 16.98
C LEU A 503 21.72 -21.12 18.30
N SER A 504 22.30 -20.39 19.27
CA SER A 504 21.50 -19.81 20.34
C SER A 504 20.84 -18.53 19.80
N PHE A 505 19.59 -18.64 19.37
CA PHE A 505 18.75 -17.45 19.24
C PHE A 505 18.25 -17.08 20.63
N SER A 506 18.95 -16.17 21.29
CA SER A 506 18.37 -15.40 22.40
C SER A 506 17.76 -14.13 21.81
N TYR A 507 16.43 -14.08 21.74
CA TYR A 507 15.64 -12.86 21.59
C TYR A 507 14.60 -12.80 22.69
#